data_AF-A0A3M3A7H7-F1
#
_entry.id   AF-A0A3M3A7H7-F1
#
_cell.length_a   1.000
_cell.length_b   1.000
_cell.length_c   1.000
_cell.angle_alpha   90.00
_cell.angle_beta   90.00
_cell.angle_gamma   90.00
#
_symmetry.space_group_name_H-M   'P 1'
#
loop_
_entity.id
_entity.type
_entity.pdbx_description
1 polymer ?
#
loop_
_entity_poly.entity_id
_entity_poly.type
_entity_poly.pdbx_seq_one_letter_code
_entity_poly.pdbx_strand_id
1 'polypeptide(L)' 'MRQLSGLERIPIIALTANALHGDRDACLQAGMDDYLPKPFKHADLQQVLQRWLSFQAPATGDKC' A
#
# COMPACT_ATOMS: atom_id res chain seq x y z
N MET A 1 -8.17 -7.73 0.08
CA MET A 1 -8.35 -8.83 -0.89
C MET A 1 -7.02 -8.98 -1.62
N ARG A 2 -6.36 -10.14 -1.53
CA ARG A 2 -5.16 -10.48 -2.31
C ARG A 2 -5.46 -11.79 -3.00
N GLN A 3 -5.70 -11.76 -4.31
CA GLN A 3 -6.09 -12.95 -5.09
C GLN A 3 -4.93 -13.52 -5.90
N LEU A 4 -3.82 -12.79 -6.01
CA LEU A 4 -2.63 -13.22 -6.73
C LEU A 4 -1.60 -13.79 -5.75
N SER A 5 -1.34 -15.09 -5.89
CA SER A 5 -0.29 -15.81 -5.15
C SER A 5 1.11 -15.32 -5.56
N GLY A 6 2.03 -15.20 -4.59
CA GLY A 6 3.42 -14.76 -4.82
C GLY A 6 3.67 -13.25 -4.69
N LEU A 7 2.63 -12.44 -4.44
CA LEU A 7 2.73 -10.99 -4.23
C LEU A 7 2.62 -10.59 -2.75
N GLU A 8 2.86 -11.52 -1.82
CA GLU A 8 2.68 -11.32 -0.37
C GLU A 8 3.48 -10.13 0.18
N ARG A 9 4.55 -9.71 -0.51
CA ARG A 9 5.39 -8.58 -0.11
C ARG A 9 5.16 -7.27 -0.87
N ILE A 10 4.26 -7.23 -1.85
CA ILE A 10 3.96 -5.98 -2.56
C ILE A 10 2.91 -5.19 -1.77
N PRO A 11 3.19 -3.95 -1.33
CA PRO A 11 2.23 -3.11 -0.61
C PRO A 11 1.02 -2.78 -1.47
N ILE A 12 -0.19 -2.87 -0.91
CA ILE A 12 -1.45 -2.46 -1.53
C ILE A 12 -2.02 -1.28 -0.75
N ILE A 13 -2.04 -0.12 -1.39
CA ILE A 13 -2.55 1.14 -0.83
C ILE A 13 -3.91 1.44 -1.48
N ALA A 14 -4.95 1.58 -0.66
CA ALA A 14 -6.26 2.00 -1.13
C ALA A 14 -6.26 3.48 -1.53
N LEU A 15 -6.76 3.80 -2.73
CA LEU A 15 -7.09 5.16 -3.15
C LEU A 15 -8.60 5.28 -3.33
N THR A 16 -9.28 6.08 -2.52
CA THR A 16 -10.74 6.26 -2.62
C THR A 16 -11.11 7.67 -3.08
N ALA A 17 -12.13 7.76 -3.94
CA ALA A 17 -12.69 9.03 -4.43
C ALA A 17 -13.64 9.71 -3.43
N ASN A 18 -14.22 8.95 -2.49
CA ASN A 18 -15.18 9.44 -1.51
C ASN A 18 -14.91 8.72 -0.18
N ALA A 19 -14.17 9.37 0.71
CA ALA A 19 -13.79 8.78 1.98
C ALA A 19 -14.94 8.86 2.97
N LEU A 20 -15.72 7.78 3.08
CA LEU A 20 -16.77 7.66 4.06
C LEU A 20 -16.21 7.18 5.41
N HIS A 21 -16.94 7.47 6.47
CA HIS A 21 -16.57 7.00 7.80
C HIS A 21 -16.54 5.47 7.82
N GLY A 22 -15.40 4.88 8.19
CA GLY A 22 -15.21 3.43 8.23
C GLY A 22 -14.58 2.80 6.99
N ASP A 23 -14.47 3.53 5.86
CA ASP A 23 -13.82 3.00 4.65
C ASP A 23 -12.36 2.62 4.90
N ARG A 24 -11.66 3.44 5.69
CA ARG A 24 -10.28 3.17 6.10
C ARG A 24 -10.18 1.82 6.82
N ASP A 25 -11.01 1.61 7.83
CA ASP A 25 -10.94 0.41 8.66
C ASP A 25 -11.37 -0.82 7.86
N ALA A 26 -12.39 -0.70 7.01
CA ALA A 26 -12.81 -1.77 6.11
C ALA A 26 -11.70 -2.16 5.11
N CYS A 27 -11.00 -1.19 4.51
CA CYS A 27 -9.87 -1.44 3.62
C CYS A 27 -8.74 -2.18 4.33
N LEU A 28 -8.37 -1.73 5.53
CA LEU A 28 -7.28 -2.34 6.31
C LEU A 28 -7.66 -3.75 6.78
N GLN A 29 -8.89 -3.96 7.26
CA GLN A 29 -9.40 -5.27 7.63
C GLN A 29 -9.46 -6.25 6.44
N ALA A 30 -9.70 -5.73 5.24
CA ALA A 30 -9.64 -6.55 4.02
C ALA A 30 -8.21 -7.00 3.66
N GLY A 31 -7.18 -6.57 4.38
CA GLY A 31 -5.78 -6.94 4.13
C GLY A 31 -5.04 -6.02 3.17
N MET A 32 -5.46 -4.75 3.09
CA MET A 32 -4.67 -3.67 2.48
C MET A 32 -3.70 -3.11 3.51
N ASP A 33 -2.58 -2.57 3.04
CA ASP A 33 -1.48 -2.11 3.88
C ASP A 33 -1.66 -0.65 4.31
N ASP A 34 -2.27 0.16 3.44
CA ASP A 34 -2.51 1.57 3.72
C ASP A 34 -3.71 2.12 2.95
N TYR A 35 -4.03 3.37 3.22
CA TYR A 35 -5.20 4.06 2.71
C TYR A 35 -4.92 5.56 2.52
N LEU A 36 -5.26 6.09 1.34
CA LEU A 36 -5.11 7.50 0.98
C LEU A 36 -6.40 8.03 0.34
N PRO A 37 -7.16 8.90 1.03
CA PRO A 37 -8.41 9.45 0.50
C PRO A 37 -8.16 10.58 -0.51
N LYS A 38 -9.00 10.68 -1.55
CA LYS A 38 -9.02 11.82 -2.47
C LYS A 38 -10.00 12.90 -1.97
N PRO A 39 -9.73 14.19 -2.26
CA PRO A 39 -8.51 14.69 -2.91
C PRO A 39 -7.31 14.65 -1.95
N PHE A 40 -6.16 14.21 -2.45
CA PHE A 40 -4.88 14.26 -1.75
C PHE A 40 -3.90 15.17 -2.50
N LYS A 41 -2.92 15.71 -1.79
CA LYS A 41 -1.82 16.48 -2.36
C LYS A 41 -0.68 15.55 -2.75
N HIS A 42 0.22 16.04 -3.60
CA HIS A 42 1.45 15.32 -3.95
C HIS A 42 2.29 14.93 -2.72
N ALA A 43 2.33 15.79 -1.70
CA ALA A 43 3.05 15.51 -0.46
C ALA A 43 2.49 14.29 0.30
N ASP A 44 1.16 14.12 0.32
CA ASP A 44 0.50 13.00 1.00
C ASP A 44 0.85 11.68 0.30
N LEU A 45 0.79 11.66 -1.04
CA LEU A 45 1.22 10.51 -1.83
C LEU A 45 2.71 10.21 -1.62
N GLN A 46 3.56 11.23 -1.62
CA GLN A 46 5.00 11.06 -1.41
C GLN A 46 5.29 10.44 -0.03
N GLN A 47 4.59 10.86 1.01
CA GLN A 47 4.76 10.31 2.36
C GLN A 47 4.35 8.83 2.42
N VAL A 48 3.24 8.46 1.77
CA VAL A 48 2.81 7.06 1.67
C VAL A 48 3.85 6.25 0.89
N LEU A 49 4.29 6.75 -0.26
CA LEU A 49 5.32 6.06 -1.05
C LEU A 49 6.63 5.90 -0.27
N GLN A 50 7.10 6.93 0.43
CA GLN A 50 8.31 6.84 1.25
C GLN A 50 8.18 5.82 2.38
N ARG A 51 6.99 5.65 2.95
CA ARG A 51 6.73 4.63 3.97
C ARG A 51 6.88 3.21 3.44
N TRP A 52 6.36 2.96 2.23
CA TRP A 52 6.27 1.62 1.66
C TRP A 52 7.42 1.24 0.72
N LEU A 53 8.07 2.24 0.12
CA LEU A 53 9.33 2.09 -0.59
C LEU A 53 10.47 2.06 0.43
N SER A 54 10.53 0.97 1.20
CA SER A 54 11.81 0.60 1.81
C SER A 54 12.79 0.37 0.66
N PHE A 55 13.96 1.01 0.68
CA PHE A 55 15.04 0.72 -0.26
C PHE A 55 15.55 -0.72 0.01
N GLN A 56 14.78 -1.72 -0.42
CA GLN A 56 15.31 -3.07 -0.55
C GLN A 56 16.15 -3.02 -1.83
N ALA A 57 17.45 -2.75 -1.66
CA ALA A 57 18.42 -3.24 -2.62
C ALA A 57 18.02 -4.70 -2.95
N PRO A 58 17.96 -5.08 -4.23
CA PRO A 58 17.51 -6.42 -4.61
C PRO A 58 18.27 -7.42 -3.75
N ALA A 59 17.52 -8.28 -3.05
CA ALA A 59 18.12 -9.33 -2.25
C ALA A 59 19.07 -10.09 -3.18
N THR A 60 20.38 -9.92 -2.98
CA THR A 60 21.40 -10.73 -3.61
C THR A 60 21.14 -12.15 -3.12
N GLY A 61 20.45 -12.91 -3.95
CA GLY A 61 19.87 -14.18 -3.59
C GLY A 61 19.77 -15.07 -4.81
N ASP A 62 20.85 -15.17 -5.57
CA ASP A 62 21.20 -16.40 -6.27
C ASP A 62 22.63 -16.75 -5.85
N LYS A 63 22.71 -17.43 -4.70
CA LYS A 63 23.82 -18.32 -4.37
C LYS A 63 23.43 -19.69 -4.90
N CYS A 64 24.00 -20.10 -6.03
CA CYS A 64 24.57 -21.42 -6.33
C CYS A 64 25.12 -21.40 -7.76
#